data_AF-A0A7J2VVH8-F1
#
_entry.id   AF-A0A7J2VVH8-F1
#
_cell.length_a   1.000
_cell.length_b   1.000
_cell.length_c   1.000
_cell.angle_alpha   90.00
_cell.angle_beta   90.00
_cell.angle_gamma   90.00
#
_symmetry.space_group_name_H-M   'P 1'
#
loop_
_entity.id
_entity.type
_entity.pdbx_description
1 polymer ?
#
loop_
_entity_poly.entity_id
_entity_poly.type
_entity_poly.pdbx_seq_one_letter_code
_entity_poly.pdbx_strand_id
1 'polypeptide(L)'
;MFLRAVREFLLHKGYEVSIETIREWFHVDETKIKARDRTYYLWLAVDEKGLPVFMHLSRRRDSWTAKLVLYNTKAKGCITDKGPWYMSAVKELAMEWIHETFGKRSEVLKEVSLER
;
A
#
# COMPACT_ATOMS: atom_id res chain seq x y z
N MET A 1 11.52 -13.89 -6.49
CA MET A 1 11.26 -14.72 -5.29
C MET A 1 9.96 -14.32 -4.59
N PHE A 2 9.75 -13.04 -4.22
CA PHE A 2 8.57 -12.58 -3.47
C PHE A 2 7.21 -12.67 -4.22
N LEU A 3 7.16 -12.33 -5.51
CA LEU A 3 5.91 -12.31 -6.30
C LEU A 3 5.27 -13.70 -6.46
N ARG A 4 6.07 -14.78 -6.46
CA ARG A 4 5.53 -16.15 -6.48
C ARG A 4 4.88 -16.51 -5.15
N ALA A 5 5.48 -16.15 -4.03
CA ALA A 5 4.92 -16.37 -2.71
C ALA A 5 3.61 -15.60 -2.50
N VAL A 6 3.53 -14.35 -2.97
CA VAL A 6 2.29 -13.55 -2.94
C VAL A 6 1.22 -14.19 -3.83
N ARG A 7 1.57 -14.60 -5.06
CA ARG A 7 0.63 -15.31 -5.94
C ARG A 7 0.13 -16.62 -5.31
N GLU A 8 1.01 -17.42 -4.72
CA GLU A 8 0.66 -18.67 -4.04
C GLU A 8 -0.26 -18.43 -2.84
N PHE A 9 0.00 -17.37 -2.06
CA PHE A 9 -0.87 -16.94 -0.96
C PHE A 9 -2.27 -16.54 -1.44
N LEU A 10 -2.36 -15.72 -2.49
CA LEU A 10 -3.65 -15.26 -3.04
C LEU A 10 -4.44 -16.41 -3.68
N LEU A 11 -3.76 -17.33 -4.37
CA LEU A 11 -4.37 -18.56 -4.89
C LEU A 11 -4.92 -19.43 -3.77
N HIS A 12 -4.18 -19.59 -2.67
CA HIS A 12 -4.65 -20.34 -1.50
C HIS A 12 -5.91 -19.72 -0.87
N LYS A 13 -6.12 -18.41 -1.05
CA LYS A 13 -7.33 -17.69 -0.62
C LYS A 13 -8.45 -17.70 -1.66
N GLY A 14 -8.27 -18.39 -2.79
CA GLY A 14 -9.28 -18.53 -3.85
C GLY A 14 -9.24 -17.44 -4.92
N TYR A 15 -8.22 -16.58 -4.92
CA TYR A 15 -8.07 -15.51 -5.90
C TYR A 15 -7.07 -15.90 -6.98
N GLU A 16 -7.55 -16.01 -8.22
CA GLU A 16 -6.69 -16.21 -9.38
C GLU A 16 -6.12 -14.88 -9.86
N VAL A 17 -4.80 -14.74 -9.81
CA VAL A 17 -4.08 -13.51 -10.18
C VAL A 17 -2.86 -13.88 -11.01
N SER A 18 -2.69 -13.19 -12.15
CA SER A 18 -1.50 -13.35 -13.00
C SER A 18 -0.34 -12.51 -12.44
N ILE A 19 0.91 -12.93 -12.63
CA ILE A 19 2.07 -12.15 -12.19
C ILE A 19 2.14 -10.83 -12.97
N GLU A 20 1.64 -10.81 -14.21
CA GLU A 20 1.48 -9.59 -14.99
C GLU A 20 0.47 -8.63 -14.36
N THR A 21 -0.65 -9.12 -13.83
CA THR A 21 -1.66 -8.31 -13.11
C THR A 21 -1.08 -7.70 -11.84
N ILE A 22 -0.26 -8.43 -11.09
CA ILE A 22 0.48 -7.89 -9.91
C ILE A 22 1.43 -6.74 -10.31
N ARG A 23 1.71 -6.51 -11.61
CA ARG A 23 2.60 -5.43 -12.05
C ARG A 23 1.87 -4.16 -12.48
N GLU A 24 0.54 -4.12 -12.42
CA GLU A 24 -0.26 -3.09 -13.10
C GLU A 24 -0.86 -2.06 -12.15
N TRP A 25 -0.05 -1.51 -11.25
CA TRP A 25 -0.40 -0.44 -10.29
C TRP A 25 -1.01 -0.92 -8.97
N PHE A 26 -0.71 -0.18 -7.91
CA PHE A 26 -1.26 -0.44 -6.57
C PHE A 26 -1.81 0.83 -5.96
N HIS A 27 -2.88 0.67 -5.18
CA HIS A 27 -3.34 1.71 -4.28
C HIS A 27 -2.51 1.64 -3.00
N VAL A 28 -1.96 2.77 -2.59
CA VAL A 28 -1.25 2.89 -1.31
C VAL A 28 -1.88 3.99 -0.48
N ASP A 29 -2.23 3.64 0.75
CA ASP A 29 -2.81 4.55 1.73
C ASP A 29 -2.14 4.34 3.09
N GLU A 30 -2.21 5.36 3.94
CA GLU A 30 -1.75 5.27 5.31
C GLU A 30 -2.80 5.76 6.31
N THR A 31 -3.03 4.94 7.34
CA THR A 31 -4.02 5.23 8.37
C THR A 31 -3.35 5.37 9.73
N LYS A 32 -3.72 6.45 10.42
CA LYS A 32 -3.28 6.73 11.79
C LYS A 32 -3.98 5.78 12.76
N ILE A 33 -3.20 4.97 13.47
CA ILE A 33 -3.69 4.07 14.52
C ILE A 33 -3.18 4.51 15.89
N LYS A 34 -3.94 4.24 16.95
CA LYS A 34 -3.51 4.44 18.34
C LYS A 34 -3.39 3.09 19.03
N ALA A 35 -2.27 2.84 19.68
CA ALA A 35 -2.05 1.63 20.47
C ALA A 35 -1.18 1.96 21.68
N ARG A 36 -1.63 1.56 22.88
CA ARG A 36 -0.91 1.74 24.17
C ARG A 36 -0.31 3.14 24.30
N ASP A 37 -1.18 4.15 24.23
CA ASP A 37 -0.87 5.60 24.34
C ASP A 37 0.07 6.18 23.28
N ARG A 38 0.38 5.41 22.23
CA ARG A 38 1.24 5.84 21.13
C ARG A 38 0.45 5.90 19.84
N THR A 39 0.82 6.84 18.99
CA THR A 39 0.32 6.94 17.61
C THR A 39 1.29 6.21 16.69
N TYR A 40 0.74 5.42 15.79
CA TYR A 40 1.45 4.81 14.67
C TYR A 40 0.72 5.10 13.36
N TYR A 41 1.39 4.83 12.25
CA TYR A 41 0.84 4.89 10.91
C TYR A 41 0.98 3.53 10.26
N LEU A 42 -0.16 2.95 9.92
CA LEU A 42 -0.27 1.72 9.16
C LEU A 42 -0.31 2.07 7.69
N TRP A 43 0.70 1.66 6.94
CA TRP A 43 0.77 1.80 5.50
C TRP A 43 0.28 0.50 4.87
N LEU A 44 -0.63 0.62 3.91
CA LEU A 44 -1.19 -0.52 3.21
C LEU A 44 -1.12 -0.28 1.71
N ALA A 45 -0.45 -1.19 1.01
CA ALA A 45 -0.51 -1.30 -0.43
C ALA A 45 -1.44 -2.45 -0.82
N VAL A 46 -2.39 -2.19 -1.71
CA VAL A 46 -3.38 -3.17 -2.19
C VAL A 46 -3.44 -3.21 -3.72
N ASP A 47 -3.68 -4.39 -4.27
CA ASP A 47 -3.89 -4.59 -5.72
C ASP A 47 -5.26 -4.05 -6.18
N GLU A 48 -5.59 -4.23 -7.46
CA GLU A 48 -6.87 -3.78 -8.02
C GLU A 48 -8.11 -4.46 -7.41
N LYS A 49 -7.93 -5.62 -6.76
CA LYS A 49 -8.98 -6.37 -6.08
C LYS A 49 -9.10 -5.96 -4.60
N GLY A 50 -8.26 -5.04 -4.13
CA GLY A 50 -8.22 -4.60 -2.75
C GLY A 50 -7.47 -5.56 -1.82
N LEU A 51 -6.72 -6.53 -2.36
CA LEU A 51 -5.98 -7.50 -1.57
C LEU A 51 -4.62 -6.91 -1.14
N PRO A 52 -4.22 -7.09 0.13
CA PRO A 52 -2.99 -6.53 0.64
C PRO A 52 -1.76 -7.20 0.02
N VAL A 53 -0.88 -6.41 -0.58
CA VAL A 53 0.41 -6.87 -1.12
C VAL A 53 1.59 -6.49 -0.26
N PHE A 54 1.48 -5.39 0.49
CA PHE A 54 2.50 -4.98 1.43
C PHE A 54 1.87 -4.15 2.56
N MET A 55 2.38 -4.37 3.77
CA MET A 55 1.92 -3.67 4.95
C MET A 55 3.12 -3.31 5.81
N HIS A 56 3.13 -2.08 6.33
CA HIS A 56 4.20 -1.61 7.19
C HIS A 56 3.65 -0.72 8.30
N LEU A 57 4.16 -0.90 9.51
CA LEU A 57 3.82 -0.08 10.65
C LEU A 57 4.99 0.82 11.01
N SER A 58 4.72 2.12 11.14
CA SER A 58 5.74 3.13 11.41
C SER A 58 5.30 4.11 12.50
N ARG A 59 6.26 4.79 13.12
CA ARG A 59 5.97 5.87 14.10
C ARG A 59 5.72 7.22 13.44
N ARG A 60 6.10 7.39 12.17
CA ARG A 60 6.07 8.67 11.45
C ARG A 60 5.60 8.46 10.02
N ARG A 61 5.01 9.51 9.44
CA ARG A 61 4.78 9.60 7.99
C ARG A 61 5.93 10.35 7.37
N ASP A 62 6.87 9.62 6.78
CA ASP A 62 8.04 10.19 6.12
C ASP A 62 8.28 9.54 4.75
N SER A 63 9.03 10.27 3.92
CA SER A 63 9.33 9.86 2.54
C SER A 63 10.12 8.56 2.46
N TRP A 64 10.95 8.28 3.47
CA TRP A 64 11.71 7.03 3.51
C TRP A 64 10.78 5.82 3.67
N THR A 65 9.81 5.92 4.57
CA THR A 65 8.80 4.88 4.78
C THR A 65 7.90 4.73 3.56
N ALA A 66 7.48 5.85 2.94
CA ALA A 66 6.73 5.81 1.68
C ALA A 66 7.53 5.09 0.58
N LYS A 67 8.81 5.41 0.43
CA LYS A 67 9.71 4.74 -0.52
C LYS A 67 9.85 3.25 -0.23
N LEU A 68 9.99 2.87 1.04
CA LEU A 68 10.05 1.46 1.43
C LEU A 68 8.78 0.71 1.00
N VAL A 69 7.60 1.28 1.25
CA VAL A 69 6.31 0.69 0.88
C VAL A 69 6.21 0.55 -0.64
N LEU A 70 6.42 1.64 -1.39
CA LEU A 70 6.36 1.65 -2.85
C LEU A 70 7.39 0.70 -3.50
N TYR A 71 8.62 0.66 -2.99
CA TYR A 71 9.65 -0.24 -3.52
C TYR A 71 9.30 -1.72 -3.36
N ASN A 72 8.55 -2.07 -2.31
CA ASN A 72 8.17 -3.46 -2.03
C ASN A 72 6.95 -3.93 -2.81
N THR A 73 6.13 -3.03 -3.37
CA THR A 73 5.03 -3.43 -4.28
C THR A 73 5.56 -4.02 -5.60
N LYS A 74 6.78 -3.64 -6.02
CA LYS A 74 7.36 -4.00 -7.33
C LYS A 74 6.51 -3.56 -8.52
N ALA A 75 5.68 -2.53 -8.30
CA ALA A 75 4.77 -1.98 -9.30
C ALA A 75 5.48 -1.05 -10.28
N LYS A 76 4.87 -0.87 -11.46
CA LYS A 76 5.24 0.21 -12.38
C LYS A 76 4.76 1.59 -11.91
N GLY A 77 3.61 1.62 -11.23
CA GLY A 77 3.02 2.86 -10.74
C GLY A 77 2.21 2.67 -9.46
N CYS A 78 1.78 3.79 -8.89
CA CYS A 78 0.94 3.80 -7.69
C CYS A 78 -0.13 4.89 -7.75
N ILE A 79 -1.25 4.59 -7.09
CA ILE A 79 -2.33 5.52 -6.83
C ILE A 79 -2.28 5.85 -5.34
N THR A 80 -2.03 7.11 -5.01
CA THR A 80 -1.93 7.55 -3.60
C THR A 80 -2.63 8.89 -3.40
N ASP A 81 -2.81 9.26 -2.15
CA ASP A 81 -3.16 10.63 -1.80
C ASP A 81 -2.01 11.61 -2.10
N LYS A 82 -2.22 12.92 -1.86
CA LYS A 82 -1.21 13.96 -2.12
C LYS A 82 -0.17 14.09 -1.01
N GLY A 83 -0.02 13.08 -0.16
CA GLY A 83 0.95 13.08 0.92
C GLY A 83 2.34 13.49 0.42
N PRO A 84 2.97 14.52 1.01
CA PRO A 84 4.28 15.00 0.54
C PRO A 84 5.36 13.92 0.61
N TRP A 85 5.18 12.90 1.45
CA TRP A 85 6.04 11.72 1.53
C TRP A 85 6.04 10.86 0.25
N TYR A 86 4.93 10.79 -0.48
CA TYR A 86 4.86 10.04 -1.75
C TYR A 86 5.61 10.75 -2.88
N MET A 87 5.59 12.08 -2.93
CA MET A 87 6.20 12.84 -4.02
C MET A 87 7.71 12.58 -4.15
N SER A 88 8.45 12.57 -3.04
CA SER A 88 9.89 12.24 -3.05
C SER A 88 10.11 10.78 -3.45
N ALA A 89 9.31 9.87 -2.88
CA ALA A 89 9.45 8.44 -3.08
C ALA A 89 9.21 8.02 -4.54
N VAL A 90 8.13 8.51 -5.15
CA VAL A 90 7.79 8.27 -6.57
C VAL A 90 8.90 8.76 -7.48
N LYS A 91 9.38 10.00 -7.25
CA LYS A 91 10.45 10.60 -8.07
C LYS A 91 11.74 9.79 -7.99
N GLU A 92 12.13 9.35 -6.79
CA GLU A 92 13.34 8.55 -6.59
C GLU A 92 13.23 7.13 -7.18
N LEU A 93 12.03 6.56 -7.20
CA LEU A 93 11.78 5.22 -7.75
C LEU A 93 11.46 5.24 -9.25
N ALA A 94 11.36 6.44 -9.86
CA ALA A 94 10.92 6.62 -11.24
C ALA A 94 9.59 5.90 -11.55
N MET A 95 8.63 5.99 -10.61
CA MET A 95 7.32 5.35 -10.74
C MET A 95 6.32 6.26 -11.43
N GLU A 96 5.37 5.66 -12.14
CA GLU A 96 4.18 6.36 -12.59
C GLU A 96 3.28 6.67 -11.38
N TRP A 97 2.69 7.87 -11.34
CA TRP A 97 1.93 8.31 -10.17
C TRP A 97 0.64 9.01 -10.56
N ILE A 98 -0.46 8.46 -10.04
CA ILE A 98 -1.78 9.06 -10.10
C ILE A 98 -2.09 9.56 -8.71
N HIS A 99 -2.40 10.85 -8.64
CA HIS A 99 -2.90 11.45 -7.43
C HIS A 99 -4.44 11.37 -7.42
N GLU A 100 -4.99 10.67 -6.43
CA GLU A 100 -6.43 10.65 -6.18
C GLU A 100 -6.74 11.18 -4.78
N THR A 101 -7.48 12.27 -4.72
CA THR A 101 -8.06 12.77 -3.47
C THR A 101 -9.46 12.16 -3.35
N PHE A 102 -9.72 11.40 -2.28
CA PHE A 102 -10.98 10.67 -2.05
C PHE A 102 -11.22 9.40 -2.89
N GLY A 103 -10.17 8.59 -3.09
CA GLY A 103 -10.32 7.23 -3.60
C GLY A 103 -11.13 6.32 -2.66
N LYS A 104 -11.64 5.20 -3.19
CA LYS A 104 -12.27 4.14 -2.38
C LYS A 104 -11.27 3.68 -1.30
N ARG A 105 -11.44 4.17 -0.06
CA ARG A 105 -10.66 3.73 1.09
C ARG A 105 -10.76 2.20 1.18
N SER A 106 -9.63 1.51 1.28
CA SER A 106 -9.62 0.05 1.45
C SER A 106 -10.54 -0.33 2.61
N GLU A 107 -11.41 -1.32 2.39
CA GLU A 107 -12.34 -1.81 3.42
C GLU A 107 -11.59 -2.28 4.66
N VAL A 108 -10.40 -2.88 4.47
CA VAL A 108 -9.47 -3.26 5.54
C VAL A 108 -9.08 -2.06 6.41
N LEU A 109 -8.78 -0.90 5.80
CA LEU A 109 -8.43 0.31 6.55
C LEU A 109 -9.64 0.96 7.24
N LYS A 110 -10.86 0.73 6.73
CA LYS A 110 -12.09 1.19 7.38
C LYS A 110 -12.32 0.43 8.68
N GLU A 111 -12.19 -0.90 8.66
CA GLU A 111 -12.34 -1.74 9.85
C GLU A 111 -11.34 -1.35 10.95
N VAL A 112 -10.06 -1.21 10.61
CA VAL A 112 -9.01 -0.78 11.55
C VAL A 112 -9.27 0.62 12.13
N SER A 113 -9.98 1.49 11.40
CA SER A 113 -10.33 2.84 11.88
C SER A 113 -11.56 2.87 12.80
N LEU A 114 -12.40 1.83 12.74
CA LEU A 114 -13.68 1.73 13.47
C LEU A 114 -13.51 1.11 14.86
N GLU A 115 -12.47 0.31 15.10
CA GLU A 115 -12.15 -0.27 16.42
C GLU A 115 -11.58 0.74 17.44
N ARG A 116 -12.08 1.99 17.41
CA ARG A 116 -11.69 3.05 18.36
C ARG A 116 -12.45 3.00 19.67
#